data_AF-A0A3R9PXG2-F1
#
_entry.id   AF-A0A3R9PXG2-F1
#
_cell.length_a   1.000
_cell.length_b   1.000
_cell.length_c   1.000
_cell.angle_alpha   90.00
_cell.angle_beta   90.00
_cell.angle_gamma   90.00
#
_symmetry.space_group_name_H-M   'P 1'
#
loop_
_entity.id
_entity.type
_entity.pdbx_description
1 polymer ?
#
loop_
_entity_poly.entity_id
_entity_poly.type
_entity_poly.pdbx_seq_one_letter_code
_entity_poly.pdbx_strand_id
1 'polypeptide(L)'
;MSYTFTDDYKKEFSRYVCVIASESTTDTAEDIAKVHRLTDDYVEQTGERPDHTELDELASLIRFGRKGLTNRKKSDVKAYEQEAVSHG
;
A
#
# COMPACT_ATOMS: atom_id res chain seq x y z
N MET A 1 9.39 -7.92 5.65
CA MET A 1 9.74 -6.68 4.94
C MET A 1 9.46 -5.52 5.88
N SER A 2 10.41 -4.62 6.16
CA SER A 2 10.13 -3.40 6.94
C SER A 2 9.98 -2.21 6.01
N TYR A 3 9.03 -1.36 6.31
CA TYR A 3 8.78 -0.09 5.62
C TYR A 3 9.54 1.01 6.34
N THR A 4 10.09 1.97 5.61
CA THR A 4 10.83 3.09 6.19
C THR A 4 10.13 4.38 5.82
N PHE A 5 9.88 5.21 6.82
CA PHE A 5 9.21 6.49 6.69
C PHE A 5 10.18 7.62 7.07
N THR A 6 10.22 8.66 6.24
CA THR A 6 11.10 9.81 6.37
C THR A 6 10.28 11.11 6.36
N ASP A 7 10.81 12.20 5.79
CA ASP A 7 10.20 13.54 5.83
C ASP A 7 8.83 13.59 5.09
N ASP A 8 8.65 12.80 4.02
CA ASP A 8 7.40 12.70 3.24
C ASP A 8 6.69 11.36 3.45
N TYR A 9 6.54 10.99 4.73
CA TYR A 9 5.99 9.70 5.17
C TYR A 9 4.58 9.40 4.61
N LYS A 10 3.77 10.42 4.33
CA LYS A 10 2.43 10.25 3.73
C LYS A 10 2.52 9.79 2.29
N LYS A 11 3.43 10.37 1.51
CA LYS A 11 3.67 9.96 0.13
C LYS A 11 4.32 8.58 0.07
N GLU A 12 5.24 8.29 0.99
CA GLU A 12 5.85 6.96 1.14
C GLU A 12 4.80 5.90 1.49
N PHE A 13 3.87 6.21 2.40
CA PHE A 13 2.76 5.31 2.72
C PHE A 13 1.91 4.99 1.50
N SER A 14 1.45 6.03 0.77
CA SER A 14 0.68 5.83 -0.46
C SER A 14 1.46 5.01 -1.49
N ARG A 15 2.78 5.19 -1.58
CA ARG A 15 3.63 4.38 -2.46
C ARG A 15 3.63 2.91 -2.01
N TYR A 16 3.79 2.64 -0.72
CA TYR A 16 3.77 1.29 -0.19
C TYR A 16 2.40 0.61 -0.33
N VAL A 17 1.29 1.35 -0.25
CA VAL A 17 -0.03 0.85 -0.64
C VAL A 17 -0.02 0.36 -2.08
N CYS A 18 0.57 1.12 -3.01
CA CYS A 18 0.69 0.69 -4.41
C CYS A 18 1.58 -0.56 -4.57
N VAL A 19 2.67 -0.67 -3.80
CA VAL A 19 3.53 -1.87 -3.79
C VAL A 19 2.72 -3.09 -3.38
N ILE A 20 2.06 -3.05 -2.22
CA ILE A 20 1.24 -4.16 -1.71
C ILE A 20 0.15 -4.51 -2.72
N ALA A 21 -0.53 -3.53 -3.28
CA ALA A 21 -1.56 -3.75 -4.29
C ALA A 21 -1.02 -4.36 -5.60
N SER A 22 0.20 -4.03 -6.02
CA SER A 22 0.83 -4.60 -7.22
C SER A 22 1.27 -6.05 -7.00
N GLU A 23 1.73 -6.36 -5.79
CA GLU A 23 2.17 -7.70 -5.37
C GLU A 23 1.01 -8.57 -4.85
N SER A 24 -0.17 -7.99 -4.63
CA SER A 24 -1.33 -8.68 -4.08
C SER A 24 -1.67 -9.90 -4.93
N THR A 25 -1.68 -11.05 -4.26
CA THR A 25 -1.97 -12.36 -4.86
C THR A 25 -3.36 -12.82 -4.46
N THR A 26 -3.69 -14.10 -4.68
CA THR A 26 -4.93 -14.69 -4.15
C THR A 26 -4.82 -15.08 -2.67
N ASP A 27 -3.65 -14.96 -2.04
CA ASP A 27 -3.47 -15.25 -0.62
C ASP A 27 -3.78 -14.03 0.27
N THR A 28 -5.02 -13.99 0.77
CA THR A 28 -5.50 -12.93 1.65
C THR A 28 -4.72 -12.86 2.97
N ALA A 29 -4.19 -13.98 3.48
CA ALA A 29 -3.46 -13.97 4.75
C ALA A 29 -2.12 -13.23 4.61
N GLU A 30 -1.45 -13.38 3.47
CA GLU A 30 -0.23 -12.65 3.16
C GLU A 30 -0.51 -11.14 3.05
N ASP A 31 -1.56 -10.76 2.34
CA ASP A 31 -1.95 -9.35 2.19
C ASP A 31 -2.29 -8.71 3.55
N ILE A 32 -3.02 -9.41 4.42
CA ILE A 32 -3.29 -8.95 5.79
C ILE A 32 -1.99 -8.71 6.56
N ALA A 33 -1.04 -9.64 6.50
CA ALA A 33 0.24 -9.50 7.20
C ALA A 33 1.06 -8.30 6.68
N LYS A 34 1.07 -8.07 5.36
CA LYS A 34 1.72 -6.89 4.75
C LYS A 34 1.06 -5.59 5.20
N VAL A 35 -0.26 -5.53 5.19
CA VAL A 35 -1.04 -4.35 5.63
C VAL A 35 -0.78 -4.03 7.10
N HIS A 36 -0.87 -5.02 7.99
CA HIS A 36 -0.59 -4.82 9.41
C HIS A 36 0.81 -4.26 9.63
N ARG A 37 1.81 -4.86 8.99
CA ARG A 37 3.19 -4.41 9.13
C ARG A 37 3.40 -3.00 8.59
N LEU A 38 2.76 -2.65 7.47
CA LEU A 38 2.80 -1.29 6.92
C LEU A 38 2.23 -0.26 7.89
N THR A 39 1.07 -0.56 8.50
CA THR A 39 0.44 0.36 9.44
C THR A 39 1.19 0.48 10.75
N ASP A 40 1.75 -0.63 11.25
CA ASP A 40 2.53 -0.64 12.49
C ASP A 40 3.84 0.15 12.31
N ASP A 41 4.59 -0.14 11.23
CA ASP A 41 5.84 0.59 10.91
C ASP A 41 5.58 2.10 10.74
N TYR A 42 4.43 2.49 10.15
CA TYR A 42 4.06 3.90 9.99
C TYR A 42 3.82 4.57 11.34
N VAL A 43 3.00 3.96 12.20
CA VAL A 43 2.68 4.51 13.52
C VAL A 43 3.93 4.57 14.41
N GLU A 44 4.76 3.53 14.38
CA GLU A 44 5.97 3.46 15.19
C GLU A 44 7.00 4.53 14.79
N GLN A 45 7.17 4.79 13.49
CA GLN A 45 8.19 5.72 13.00
C GLN A 45 7.72 7.18 12.96
N THR A 46 6.45 7.43 12.68
CA THR A 46 5.90 8.79 12.51
C THR A 46 5.18 9.31 13.75
N GLY A 47 4.71 8.42 14.62
CA GLY A 47 3.82 8.76 15.73
C GLY A 47 2.41 9.17 15.30
N GLU A 48 2.09 9.15 14.01
CA GLU A 48 0.79 9.52 13.45
C GLU A 48 0.01 8.29 12.97
N ARG A 49 -1.32 8.44 12.85
CA ARG A 49 -2.15 7.43 12.19
C ARG A 49 -2.14 7.64 10.66
N PRO A 50 -2.15 6.56 9.85
CA PRO A 50 -2.30 6.68 8.42
C PRO A 50 -3.62 7.35 8.03
N ASP A 51 -3.63 7.96 6.84
CA ASP A 51 -4.83 8.59 6.30
C ASP A 51 -5.97 7.58 6.14
N HIS A 52 -7.19 7.99 6.53
CA HIS A 52 -8.38 7.14 6.46
C HIS A 52 -8.67 6.63 5.05
N THR A 53 -8.37 7.43 4.03
CA THR A 53 -8.58 7.05 2.62
C THR A 53 -7.66 5.89 2.25
N GLU A 54 -6.39 5.95 2.64
CA GLU A 54 -5.43 4.89 2.32
C GLU A 54 -5.71 3.61 3.12
N LEU A 55 -6.22 3.73 4.35
CA LEU A 55 -6.70 2.58 5.13
C LEU A 55 -7.92 1.90 4.47
N ASP A 56 -8.83 2.67 3.89
CA ASP A 56 -10.00 2.12 3.17
C ASP A 56 -9.59 1.39 1.88
N GLU A 57 -8.57 1.89 1.17
CA GLU A 57 -7.99 1.18 0.01
C GLU A 57 -7.35 -0.15 0.43
N LEU A 58 -6.61 -0.19 1.54
CA LEU A 58 -6.01 -1.43 2.06
C LEU A 58 -7.08 -2.43 2.52
N ALA A 59 -8.14 -1.95 3.18
CA ALA A 59 -9.27 -2.80 3.55
C ALA A 59 -10.01 -3.36 2.32
N SER A 60 -10.19 -2.52 1.30
CA SER A 60 -10.79 -2.92 0.02
C SER A 60 -9.93 -3.92 -0.74
N LEU A 61 -8.61 -3.76 -0.69
CA LEU A 61 -7.65 -4.71 -1.24
C LEU A 61 -7.79 -6.09 -0.56
N ILE A 62 -7.77 -6.13 0.78
CA ILE A 62 -7.92 -7.40 1.53
C ILE A 62 -9.24 -8.09 1.17
N ARG A 63 -10.33 -7.33 1.09
CA ARG A 63 -11.68 -7.89 0.94
C ARG A 63 -12.02 -8.30 -0.49
N PHE A 64 -11.56 -7.55 -1.48
CA PHE A 64 -12.00 -7.70 -2.88
C PHE A 64 -10.85 -7.83 -3.87
N GLY A 65 -9.60 -7.90 -3.38
CA GLY A 65 -8.39 -7.83 -4.18
C GLY A 65 -8.27 -6.50 -4.93
N ARG A 66 -7.42 -6.47 -5.96
CA ARG A 66 -7.19 -5.29 -6.82
C ARG A 66 -8.47 -4.72 -7.45
N LYS A 67 -9.54 -5.51 -7.56
CA LYS A 67 -10.83 -5.06 -8.10
C LYS A 67 -11.56 -4.10 -7.15
N GLY A 68 -11.34 -4.21 -5.84
CA GLY A 68 -11.94 -3.35 -4.81
C GLY A 68 -11.38 -1.94 -4.76
N LEU A 69 -10.17 -1.74 -5.26
CA LEU A 69 -9.48 -0.44 -5.23
C LEU A 69 -10.24 0.63 -6.03
N THR A 70 -10.11 1.89 -5.63
CA THR A 70 -10.67 3.00 -6.41
C THR A 70 -9.98 3.15 -7.77
N ASN A 71 -10.63 3.83 -8.72
CA ASN A 71 -10.03 4.10 -10.04
C ASN A 71 -8.75 4.94 -9.94
N ARG A 72 -8.68 5.84 -8.95
CA ARG A 72 -7.48 6.62 -8.65
C ARG A 72 -6.35 5.66 -8.26
N LYS A 73 -6.57 4.83 -7.24
CA LYS A 73 -5.54 3.91 -6.75
C LYS A 73 -5.13 2.88 -7.79
N LYS A 74 -6.07 2.37 -8.60
CA LYS A 74 -5.76 1.50 -9.75
C LYS A 74 -4.83 2.17 -10.76
N SER A 75 -5.03 3.46 -11.01
CA SER A 75 -4.16 4.24 -11.90
C SER A 75 -2.77 4.44 -11.29
N ASP A 76 -2.70 4.72 -9.99
CA ASP A 76 -1.44 4.88 -9.26
C ASP A 76 -0.63 3.57 -9.25
N VAL A 77 -1.28 2.43 -8.99
CA VAL A 77 -0.67 1.09 -9.06
C VAL A 77 -0.13 0.82 -10.46
N LYS A 78 -0.92 1.14 -11.50
CA LYS A 78 -0.52 0.95 -12.89
C LYS A 78 0.66 1.86 -13.29
N ALA A 79 0.73 3.08 -12.75
CA ALA A 79 1.86 3.97 -12.95
C ALA A 79 3.12 3.42 -12.28
N TYR A 80 2.99 2.97 -11.03
CA TYR A 80 4.07 2.33 -10.28
C TYR A 80 4.63 1.09 -11.01
N GLU A 81 3.75 0.22 -11.52
CA GLU A 81 4.15 -0.97 -12.30
C GLU A 81 4.94 -0.59 -13.56
N GLN A 82 4.57 0.49 -14.27
CA GLN A 82 5.30 0.96 -15.45
C GLN A 82 6.66 1.56 -15.12
N GLU A 83 6.75 2.33 -14.04
CA GLU A 83 8.01 2.89 -13.55
C GLU A 83 8.98 1.77 -13.12
N ALA A 84 8.47 0.74 -12.44
CA ALA A 84 9.27 -0.42 -12.03
C ALA A 84 9.83 -1.20 -13.23
N VAL A 85 9.09 -1.30 -14.33
CA VAL A 85 9.55 -1.98 -15.56
C VAL A 85 10.56 -1.15 -16.34
N SER A 86 10.46 0.19 -16.32
CA SER A 86 11.39 1.06 -17.06
C SER A 86 12.79 1.15 -16.44
N HIS A 87 12.97 0.68 -15.21
CA HIS A 87 14.23 0.72 -14.46
C HIS A 87 14.76 -0.67 -14.08
N GLY A 88 14.14 -1.74 -14.59
CA GLY A 88 14.53 -3.13 -14.38
C GLY A 88 15.45 -3.70 -15.46
#